data_AF-A0A2N3G7E4-F1
#
_entry.id   AF-A0A2N3G7E4-F1
#
_cell.length_a   1.000
_cell.length_b   1.000
_cell.length_c   1.000
_cell.angle_alpha   90.00
_cell.angle_beta   90.00
_cell.angle_gamma   90.00
#
_symmetry.space_group_name_H-M   'P 1'
#
loop_
_entity.id
_entity.type
_entity.pdbx_description
1 polymer ?
#
loop_
_entity_poly.entity_id
_entity_poly.type
_entity_poly.pdbx_seq_one_letter_code
_entity_poly.pdbx_strand_id
1 'polypeptide(L)'
;MEHEKKVSLRKCPFCGVPFEGSEEGVSGERRCGRCRVAARYKGKDLLAVSIPGYYRRLIELESRGKELLMEIENERAKGRSMSVIQKKRLEHQSILSERAFLSYFMDFVEKW
;
A
#
# COMPACT_ATOMS: atom_id res chain seq x y z
N MET A 1 22.04 34.76 13.47
CA MET A 1 20.75 34.26 12.96
C MET A 1 20.85 32.76 12.89
N GLU A 2 20.31 32.09 13.90
CA GLU A 2 20.32 30.64 14.03
C GLU A 2 19.46 30.05 12.92
N HIS A 3 20.08 29.23 12.05
CA HIS A 3 19.32 28.39 11.15
C HIS A 3 18.67 27.28 11.99
N GLU A 4 17.43 27.52 12.43
CA GLU A 4 16.52 26.47 12.85
C GLU A 4 16.44 25.42 11.74
N LYS A 5 17.23 24.34 11.88
CA LYS A 5 17.02 23.11 11.12
C LYS A 5 15.65 22.59 11.53
N LYS A 6 14.59 23.03 10.85
CA LYS A 6 13.32 22.31 10.83
C LYS A 6 13.63 20.91 10.32
N VAL A 7 13.82 19.97 11.24
CA VAL A 7 13.85 18.54 10.93
C VAL A 7 12.49 18.26 10.31
N SER A 8 12.41 18.26 8.98
CA SER A 8 11.19 17.88 8.30
C SER A 8 10.93 16.44 8.71
N LEU A 9 9.94 16.23 9.58
CA LEU A 9 9.46 14.91 9.95
C LEU A 9 8.94 14.24 8.68
N ARG A 10 9.83 13.51 8.00
CA ARG A 10 9.46 12.73 6.81
C ARG A 10 8.38 11.75 7.23
N LYS A 11 7.37 11.59 6.39
CA LYS A 11 6.28 10.64 6.61
C LYS A 11 6.52 9.40 5.77
N CYS A 12 6.12 8.25 6.30
CA CYS A 12 6.06 7.02 5.54
C CYS A 12 5.17 7.23 4.31
N PRO A 13 5.65 6.92 3.09
CA PRO A 13 4.87 7.19 1.88
C PRO A 13 3.67 6.24 1.77
N PHE A 14 3.69 5.12 2.52
CA PHE A 14 2.65 4.11 2.52
C PHE A 14 1.52 4.40 3.53
N CYS A 15 1.84 4.75 4.78
CA CYS A 15 0.81 4.93 5.82
C CYS A 15 0.70 6.36 6.37
N GLY A 16 1.52 7.30 5.88
CA GLY A 16 1.49 8.72 6.27
C GLY A 16 2.02 9.02 7.68
N VAL A 17 2.39 8.01 8.46
CA VAL A 17 2.94 8.19 9.82
C VAL A 17 4.37 8.74 9.74
N PRO A 18 4.74 9.72 10.58
CA PRO A 18 6.11 10.21 10.65
C PRO A 18 7.13 9.08 10.92
N PHE A 19 8.30 9.19 10.32
CA PHE A 19 9.47 8.40 10.73
C PHE A 19 9.99 9.00 12.05
N GLU A 20 9.42 8.59 13.17
CA GLU A 20 9.93 8.94 14.50
C GLU A 20 11.32 8.32 14.69
N GLY A 21 12.30 9.13 15.12
CA GLY A 21 13.61 8.63 15.55
C GLY A 21 14.46 7.92 14.49
N SER A 22 14.17 8.07 13.19
CA SER A 22 14.97 7.41 12.17
C SER A 22 16.36 8.07 12.08
N GLU A 23 17.34 7.46 12.73
CA GLU A 23 18.74 7.59 12.30
C GLU A 23 18.77 7.31 10.80
N GLU A 24 19.37 8.20 10.03
CA GLU A 24 19.72 7.86 8.65
C GLU A 24 20.67 6.66 8.76
N GLY A 25 20.19 5.48 8.35
CA GLY A 25 21.07 4.33 8.24
C GLY A 25 22.24 4.68 7.31
N VAL A 26 23.32 3.91 7.35
CA VAL A 26 24.52 4.14 6.51
C VAL A 26 24.17 4.26 5.01
N SER A 27 23.03 3.70 4.59
CA SER A 27 22.45 3.74 3.23
C SER A 27 21.41 4.85 2.97
N GLY A 28 21.06 5.69 3.96
CA GLY A 28 20.05 6.76 3.84
C GLY A 28 18.59 6.30 3.86
N GLU A 29 18.31 5.05 4.23
CA GLU A 29 16.95 4.52 4.34
C GLU A 29 16.30 4.82 5.70
N ARG A 30 14.97 4.95 5.69
CA ARG A 30 14.14 5.14 6.88
C ARG A 30 13.05 4.09 6.94
N ARG A 31 12.89 3.43 8.09
CA ARG A 31 11.89 2.38 8.31
C ARG A 31 10.75 2.87 9.19
N CYS A 32 9.52 2.61 8.77
CA CYS A 32 8.32 3.02 9.47
C CYS A 32 8.03 2.07 10.63
N GLY A 33 7.96 2.58 11.87
CA GLY A 33 7.62 1.76 13.04
C GLY A 33 6.22 1.13 12.97
N ARG A 34 5.26 1.75 12.26
CA ARG A 34 3.87 1.26 12.17
C ARG A 34 3.67 0.16 11.14
N CYS A 35 4.11 0.37 9.91
CA CYS A 35 3.84 -0.56 8.80
C CYS A 35 5.08 -1.31 8.31
N ARG A 36 6.25 -1.06 8.94
CA ARG A 36 7.55 -1.66 8.59
C ARG A 36 8.07 -1.36 7.20
N VAL A 37 7.38 -0.51 6.43
CA VAL A 37 7.84 -0.01 5.13
C VAL A 37 9.15 0.75 5.30
N ALA A 38 10.13 0.44 4.47
CA ALA A 38 11.36 1.21 4.36
C ALA A 38 11.33 2.09 3.12
N ALA A 39 11.89 3.29 3.21
CA ALA A 39 11.92 4.26 2.11
C ALA A 39 13.26 4.99 2.05
N ARG A 40 13.75 5.22 0.83
CA ARG A 40 14.92 6.06 0.54
C ARG A 40 14.46 7.36 -0.11
N TYR A 41 15.08 8.47 0.28
CA TYR A 41 14.74 9.78 -0.23
C TYR A 41 15.97 10.60 -0.64
N LYS A 42 15.80 11.49 -1.60
CA LYS A 42 16.75 12.58 -1.92
C LYS A 42 16.01 13.91 -1.84
N GLY A 43 16.39 14.77 -0.90
CA GLY A 43 15.62 16.00 -0.67
C GLY A 43 14.16 15.66 -0.35
N LYS A 44 13.18 16.16 -1.11
CA LYS A 44 11.76 15.83 -0.92
C LYS A 44 11.30 14.60 -1.72
N ASP A 45 12.14 14.10 -2.61
CA ASP A 45 11.75 13.08 -3.59
C ASP A 45 11.92 11.67 -3.02
N LEU A 46 10.90 10.84 -3.20
CA LEU A 46 10.96 9.40 -2.92
C LEU A 46 11.77 8.72 -4.04
N LEU A 47 12.80 7.96 -3.68
CA LEU A 47 13.63 7.25 -4.66
C LEU A 47 13.22 5.79 -4.81
N ALA A 48 13.04 5.13 -3.67
CA ALA A 48 12.73 3.71 -3.61
C ALA A 48 11.98 3.37 -2.32
N VAL A 49 11.19 2.31 -2.35
CA VAL A 49 10.42 1.83 -1.20
C VAL A 49 10.46 0.31 -1.10
N SER A 50 10.66 -0.23 0.10
CA SER A 50 10.44 -1.64 0.39
C SER A 50 9.16 -1.77 1.19
N ILE A 51 8.14 -2.37 0.57
CA ILE A 51 6.85 -2.68 1.18
C ILE A 51 6.83 -4.18 1.52
N PRO A 52 6.76 -4.56 2.80
CA PRO A 52 6.76 -5.97 3.19
C PRO A 52 5.63 -6.76 2.49
N GLY A 53 6.00 -7.83 1.79
CA GLY A 53 5.03 -8.71 1.13
C GLY A 53 4.34 -8.12 -0.11
N TYR A 54 4.84 -7.02 -0.67
CA TYR A 54 4.24 -6.31 -1.81
C TYR A 54 3.74 -7.21 -2.94
N TYR A 55 4.64 -8.00 -3.55
CA TYR A 55 4.28 -8.86 -4.68
C TYR A 55 3.32 -9.98 -4.27
N ARG A 56 3.52 -10.58 -3.09
CA ARG A 56 2.60 -11.59 -2.56
C ARG A 56 1.19 -11.01 -2.41
N ARG A 57 1.08 -9.80 -1.86
CA ARG A 57 -0.20 -9.13 -1.67
C ARG A 57 -0.88 -8.78 -2.99
N LEU A 58 -0.13 -8.34 -4.00
CA LEU A 58 -0.68 -8.12 -5.35
C LEU A 58 -1.30 -9.39 -5.95
N ILE A 59 -0.60 -10.52 -5.82
CA ILE A 59 -1.08 -11.83 -6.30
C ILE A 59 -2.34 -12.26 -5.53
N GLU A 60 -2.33 -12.13 -4.20
CA GLU A 60 -3.48 -12.42 -3.34
C GLU A 60 -4.72 -11.60 -3.76
N LEU A 61 -4.55 -10.29 -3.98
CA LEU A 61 -5.62 -9.39 -4.40
C LEU A 61 -6.17 -9.77 -5.78
N GLU A 62 -5.30 -10.13 -6.72
CA GLU A 62 -5.73 -10.55 -8.05
C GLU A 62 -6.52 -11.86 -8.01
N SER A 63 -6.03 -12.87 -7.28
CA SER A 63 -6.73 -14.15 -7.11
C SER A 63 -8.10 -13.94 -6.45
N ARG A 64 -8.13 -13.21 -5.33
CA ARG A 64 -9.38 -12.97 -4.61
C ARG A 64 -10.38 -12.14 -5.42
N GLY A 65 -9.90 -11.19 -6.21
CA GLY A 65 -10.74 -10.42 -7.12
C GLY A 65 -11.45 -11.32 -8.15
N LYS A 66 -10.70 -12.25 -8.77
CA LYS A 66 -11.27 -13.24 -9.71
C LYS A 66 -12.28 -14.17 -9.03
N GLU A 67 -11.95 -14.68 -7.85
CA GLU A 67 -12.84 -15.52 -7.05
C GLU A 67 -14.16 -14.81 -6.71
N LEU A 68 -14.10 -13.56 -6.26
CA LEU A 68 -15.29 -12.78 -5.91
C LEU A 68 -16.22 -12.55 -7.09
N LEU A 69 -15.68 -12.35 -8.29
CA LEU A 69 -16.50 -12.21 -9.49
C LEU A 69 -17.27 -13.49 -9.79
N MET A 70 -16.60 -14.65 -9.71
CA MET A 70 -17.26 -15.96 -9.86
C MET A 70 -18.31 -16.19 -8.76
N GLU A 71 -18.02 -15.82 -7.52
CA GLU A 71 -19.00 -15.89 -6.42
C GLU A 71 -20.21 -15.00 -6.69
N ILE A 72 -20.03 -13.77 -7.19
CA ILE A 72 -21.14 -12.86 -7.53
C ILE A 72 -22.02 -13.45 -8.64
N GLU A 73 -21.42 -14.00 -9.68
CA GLU A 73 -22.13 -14.65 -10.78
C GLU A 73 -22.93 -15.87 -10.31
N ASN A 74 -22.32 -16.70 -9.46
CA ASN A 74 -22.99 -17.84 -8.85
C ASN A 74 -24.17 -17.44 -7.96
N GLU A 75 -24.04 -16.38 -7.16
CA GLU A 75 -25.14 -15.88 -6.32
C GLU A 75 -26.28 -15.30 -7.18
N ARG A 76 -25.95 -14.65 -8.30
CA ARG A 76 -26.95 -14.19 -9.30
C ARG A 76 -27.71 -15.37 -9.91
N ALA A 77 -27.01 -16.41 -10.33
CA ALA A 77 -27.61 -17.62 -10.91
C ALA A 77 -28.53 -18.35 -9.92
N LYS A 78 -28.20 -18.31 -8.62
CA LYS A 78 -29.01 -18.88 -7.54
C LYS A 78 -30.20 -18.01 -7.12
N GLY A 79 -30.42 -16.86 -7.75
CA GLY A 79 -31.51 -15.94 -7.39
C GLY A 79 -31.38 -15.38 -5.96
N ARG A 80 -30.16 -15.29 -5.42
CA ARG A 80 -29.92 -14.85 -4.04
C ARG A 80 -30.20 -13.35 -3.87
N SER A 81 -30.43 -12.94 -2.63
CA SER A 81 -30.83 -11.56 -2.33
C SER A 81 -29.77 -10.56 -2.77
N MET A 82 -30.23 -9.40 -3.24
CA MET A 82 -29.38 -8.30 -3.67
C MET A 82 -28.41 -7.82 -2.57
N SER A 83 -28.75 -8.01 -1.29
CA SER A 83 -27.88 -7.67 -0.16
C SER A 83 -26.57 -8.48 -0.16
N VAL A 84 -26.64 -9.79 -0.44
CA VAL A 84 -25.46 -10.67 -0.50
C VAL A 84 -24.55 -10.25 -1.67
N ILE A 85 -25.16 -9.99 -2.83
CA ILE A 85 -24.43 -9.53 -4.02
C ILE A 85 -23.78 -8.17 -3.77
N GLN A 86 -24.48 -7.26 -3.11
CA GLN A 86 -23.95 -5.92 -2.80
C GLN A 86 -22.75 -5.99 -1.85
N LYS A 87 -22.81 -6.83 -0.82
CA LYS A 87 -21.68 -7.05 0.09
C LYS A 87 -20.43 -7.52 -0.66
N LYS A 88 -20.58 -8.50 -1.56
CA LYS A 88 -19.46 -9.01 -2.38
C LYS A 88 -18.93 -7.96 -3.35
N ARG A 89 -19.80 -7.11 -3.90
CA ARG A 89 -19.39 -5.99 -4.76
C ARG A 89 -18.56 -4.94 -4.01
N LEU A 90 -18.94 -4.64 -2.76
CA LEU A 90 -18.16 -3.75 -1.90
C LEU A 90 -16.78 -4.34 -1.58
N GLU A 91 -16.71 -5.65 -1.30
CA GLU A 91 -15.43 -6.35 -1.11
C GLU A 91 -14.56 -6.27 -2.36
N HIS A 92 -15.13 -6.52 -3.55
CA HIS A 92 -14.42 -6.39 -4.82
C HIS A 92 -13.90 -4.96 -5.06
N GLN A 93 -14.70 -3.93 -4.76
CA GLN A 93 -14.26 -2.54 -4.87
C GLN A 93 -13.11 -2.22 -3.90
N SER A 94 -13.14 -2.79 -2.68
CA SER A 94 -12.03 -2.66 -1.72
C SER A 94 -10.74 -3.26 -2.27
N ILE A 95 -10.81 -4.44 -2.90
CA ILE A 95 -9.66 -5.10 -3.53
C ILE A 95 -9.10 -4.26 -4.67
N LEU A 96 -9.96 -3.75 -5.55
CA LEU A 96 -9.53 -2.88 -6.65
C LEU A 96 -8.84 -1.62 -6.13
N SER A 97 -9.39 -1.03 -5.06
CA SER A 97 -8.82 0.16 -4.43
C SER A 97 -7.45 -0.12 -3.83
N GLU A 98 -7.30 -1.22 -3.10
CA GLU A 98 -6.01 -1.63 -2.53
C GLU A 98 -4.98 -1.94 -3.62
N ARG A 99 -5.37 -2.67 -4.67
CA ARG A 99 -4.50 -2.99 -5.80
C ARG A 99 -4.04 -1.74 -6.56
N ALA A 100 -4.94 -0.78 -6.77
CA ALA A 100 -4.60 0.50 -7.39
C ALA A 100 -3.60 1.28 -6.53
N PHE A 101 -3.84 1.33 -5.22
CA PHE A 101 -2.92 1.94 -4.27
C PHE A 101 -1.53 1.29 -4.28
N LEU A 102 -1.45 -0.04 -4.29
CA LEU A 102 -0.17 -0.75 -4.38
C LEU A 102 0.54 -0.50 -5.71
N SER A 103 -0.19 -0.51 -6.81
CA SER A 103 0.38 -0.30 -8.15
C SER A 103 1.06 1.06 -8.30
N TYR A 104 0.60 2.09 -7.60
CA TYR A 104 1.28 3.39 -7.52
C TYR A 104 2.74 3.29 -7.04
N PHE A 105 3.06 2.29 -6.20
CA PHE A 105 4.41 2.09 -5.68
C PHE A 105 5.32 1.24 -6.57
N MET A 106 4.82 0.64 -7.65
CA MET A 106 5.56 -0.33 -8.47
C MET A 106 6.94 0.18 -8.88
N ASP A 107 7.00 1.35 -9.51
CA ASP A 107 8.25 1.97 -9.96
C ASP A 107 9.24 2.25 -8.83
N PHE A 108 8.77 2.44 -7.59
CA PHE A 108 9.63 2.69 -6.43
C PHE A 108 10.08 1.38 -5.77
N VAL A 109 9.25 0.34 -5.82
CA VAL A 109 9.58 -1.00 -5.33
C VAL A 109 10.62 -1.66 -6.23
N GLU A 110 10.52 -1.48 -7.55
CA GLU A 110 11.49 -2.01 -8.51
C GLU A 110 12.88 -1.35 -8.39
N LYS A 111 12.93 -0.13 -7.83
CA LYS A 111 14.18 0.62 -7.57
C LYS A 111 14.77 0.34 -6.20
N TRP A 112 14.16 -0.53 -5.38
CA TRP A 112 14.68 -0.87 -4.05
C TRP A 112 15.92 -1.76 -4.16
#